data_AF-A0A814DXX2-F1
#
_entry.id   AF-A0A814DXX2-F1
#
_cell.length_a   1.000
_cell.length_b   1.000
_cell.length_c   1.000
_cell.angle_alpha   90.00
_cell.angle_beta   90.00
_cell.angle_gamma   90.00
#
_symmetry.space_group_name_H-M   'P 1'
#
loop_
_entity.id
_entity.type
_entity.pdbx_description
1 polymer ?
#
loop_
_entity_poly.entity_id
_entity_poly.type
_entity_poly.pdbx_seq_one_letter_code
_entity_poly.pdbx_strand_id
1 'polypeptide(L)'
;MLILSLFFLLTFSYRINSVVPIYEQCGGQDYKGDTVCDDSSECIFSDPYYSQCRPKANDRKKLNEWDQCGGKEYKGNRVCQSWLKCVFINDWYHQCQRAETSPSHSTTKSPTTIRRTTYFKPSSISHQLTALTTPNKSSDKCNSNFQKIRLKLGISHDLASNSDINYGKYDYISAWLAYDEKLGTDYNKYIHGPMIETAKKYKKSLVFYMYLIGFEARFKKNLQDCDVNLDFNLCTHGAQFIRDNRKALVWKYKYHANWIAEKFGKNEKVVFAIEPDFVQYFSDPRQVNGSLSGQYMRQLFDDFVNAIKAEMPNALISWDISPWLGVNNMKIWWSFFETAKIDYIHTSGGKLRPDLNQIRENEIKWKFMSNLTKKYIIANCGHGGDKSSCNAWANQYNLNNRINDGVIAITVLSGNANIPRPAFNCSHTF
;
A
#
# COMPACT_ATOMS: atom_id res chain seq x y z
N MET A 1 67.82 37.63 11.34
CA MET A 1 66.40 37.94 11.06
C MET A 1 65.86 36.93 10.07
N LEU A 2 65.16 35.90 10.54
CA LEU A 2 64.34 35.01 9.71
C LEU A 2 62.89 35.22 10.18
N ILE A 3 62.07 35.83 9.33
CA ILE A 3 60.64 36.04 9.60
C ILE A 3 59.92 34.80 9.07
N LEU A 4 59.41 33.97 9.99
CA LEU A 4 58.53 32.84 9.70
C LEU A 4 57.13 33.40 9.40
N SER A 5 56.75 33.47 8.12
CA SER A 5 55.42 33.92 7.70
C SER A 5 54.41 32.78 7.82
N LEU A 6 53.53 32.85 8.81
CA LEU A 6 52.39 31.95 9.02
C LEU A 6 51.31 32.22 7.95
N PHE A 7 51.15 31.32 6.98
CA PHE A 7 50.01 31.36 6.06
C PHE A 7 48.76 30.80 6.75
N PHE A 8 47.86 31.68 7.19
CA PHE A 8 46.52 31.33 7.62
C PHE A 8 45.67 31.03 6.38
N LEU A 9 45.42 29.75 6.09
CA LEU A 9 44.45 29.33 5.08
C LEU A 9 43.03 29.56 5.61
N LEU A 10 42.44 30.70 5.25
CA LEU A 10 41.00 30.95 5.38
C LEU A 10 40.24 30.02 4.42
N THR A 11 39.68 28.93 4.93
CA THR A 11 38.72 28.11 4.19
C THR A 11 37.39 28.85 4.12
N PHE A 12 37.08 29.47 2.98
CA PHE A 12 35.73 29.96 2.67
C PHE A 12 34.82 28.75 2.43
N SER A 13 34.02 28.38 3.44
CA SER A 13 32.93 27.43 3.27
C SER A 13 31.86 28.05 2.37
N TYR A 14 31.82 27.65 1.10
CA TYR A 14 30.67 27.90 0.24
C TYR A 14 29.46 27.19 0.86
N ARG A 15 28.57 27.94 1.51
CA ARG A 15 27.22 27.46 1.85
C ARG A 15 26.48 27.30 0.53
N ILE A 16 26.19 26.06 0.14
CA ILE A 16 25.12 25.80 -0.82
C ILE A 16 23.85 26.27 -0.13
N ASN A 17 23.16 27.27 -0.68
CA ASN A 17 21.83 27.65 -0.21
C ASN A 17 20.92 26.43 -0.39
N SER A 18 20.68 25.73 0.71
CA SER A 18 19.69 24.66 0.77
C SER A 18 18.34 25.34 0.81
N VAL A 19 17.49 25.05 -0.17
CA VAL A 19 16.11 25.52 -0.18
C VAL A 19 15.27 24.58 0.66
N VAL A 20 14.43 25.16 1.51
CA VAL A 20 13.51 24.44 2.39
C VAL A 20 12.39 23.85 1.53
N PRO A 21 12.17 22.52 1.55
CA PRO A 21 11.08 21.90 0.82
C PRO A 21 9.71 22.43 1.26
N ILE A 22 8.75 22.43 0.34
CA ILE A 22 7.36 22.72 0.63
C ILE A 22 6.86 21.93 1.86
N TYR A 23 6.20 22.65 2.77
CA TYR A 23 5.71 22.21 4.09
C TYR A 23 6.77 22.00 5.18
N GLU A 24 8.05 22.27 4.94
CA GLU A 24 9.06 22.28 5.99
C GLU A 24 9.12 23.65 6.70
N GLN A 25 9.68 23.65 7.92
CA GLN A 25 9.88 24.86 8.69
C GLN A 25 10.88 25.76 7.98
N CYS A 26 10.54 27.05 7.83
CA CYS A 26 11.38 28.05 7.19
C CYS A 26 11.59 29.29 8.07
N GLY A 27 11.14 29.24 9.32
CA GLY A 27 11.29 30.33 10.27
C GLY A 27 10.71 30.00 11.64
N GLY A 28 10.85 30.95 12.56
CA GLY A 28 10.46 30.79 13.96
C GLY A 28 11.56 31.28 14.91
N GLN A 29 11.17 31.68 16.11
CA GLN A 29 12.08 32.04 17.17
C GLN A 29 13.00 30.85 17.49
N ASP A 30 14.31 31.11 17.53
CA ASP A 30 15.40 30.14 17.70
C ASP A 30 15.60 29.13 16.56
N TYR A 31 14.88 29.25 15.45
CA TYR A 31 15.09 28.41 14.27
C TYR A 31 16.42 28.75 13.57
N LYS A 32 17.31 27.75 13.44
CA LYS A 32 18.66 27.89 12.85
C LYS A 32 18.82 27.25 11.46
N GLY A 33 17.73 26.73 10.90
CA GLY A 33 17.75 26.11 9.58
C GLY A 33 17.61 27.14 8.45
N ASP A 34 17.58 26.66 7.21
CA ASP A 34 17.39 27.52 6.05
C ASP A 34 16.00 28.16 6.08
N THR A 35 15.88 29.39 5.56
CA THR A 35 14.63 30.16 5.59
C THR A 35 14.04 30.41 4.21
N VAL A 36 14.78 30.05 3.16
CA VAL A 36 14.37 30.23 1.77
C VAL A 36 13.67 28.96 1.30
N CYS A 37 12.38 29.06 1.01
CA CYS A 37 11.59 27.95 0.48
C CYS A 37 11.96 27.61 -0.97
N ASP A 38 11.67 26.38 -1.38
CA ASP A 38 11.78 25.98 -2.78
C ASP A 38 10.89 26.84 -3.69
N ASP A 39 11.21 26.90 -4.98
CA ASP A 39 10.54 27.80 -5.94
C ASP A 39 9.03 27.61 -6.03
N SER A 40 8.48 26.46 -5.64
CA SER A 40 7.05 26.17 -5.63
C SER A 40 6.33 26.68 -4.38
N SER A 41 7.06 27.24 -3.41
CA SER A 41 6.53 27.63 -2.11
C SER A 41 7.09 28.95 -1.58
N GLU A 42 6.41 29.52 -0.59
CA GLU A 42 6.81 30.74 0.11
C GLU A 42 6.72 30.53 1.61
N CYS A 43 7.62 31.19 2.36
CA CYS A 43 7.67 31.03 3.80
C CYS A 43 6.56 31.84 4.45
N ILE A 44 5.53 31.14 4.95
CA ILE A 44 4.38 31.76 5.59
C ILE A 44 4.55 31.70 7.11
N PHE A 45 4.48 32.87 7.75
CA PHE A 45 4.44 32.99 9.20
C PHE A 45 3.21 32.26 9.75
N SER A 46 3.42 31.38 10.73
CA SER A 46 2.34 30.69 11.45
C SER A 46 2.19 31.27 12.85
N ASP A 47 3.28 31.25 13.62
CA ASP A 47 3.34 31.75 14.98
C ASP A 47 4.79 32.17 15.33
N PRO A 48 5.04 32.76 16.51
CA PRO A 48 6.37 33.25 16.87
C PRO A 48 7.48 32.19 16.80
N TYR A 49 7.18 30.91 17.01
CA TYR A 49 8.16 29.82 17.03
C TYR A 49 8.18 29.01 15.72
N TYR A 50 7.28 29.30 14.78
CA TYR A 50 7.12 28.51 13.56
C TYR A 50 6.65 29.34 12.34
N SER A 51 7.40 29.22 11.24
CA SER A 51 6.97 29.63 9.90
C SER A 51 7.20 28.46 8.95
N GLN A 52 6.35 28.30 7.95
CA GLN A 52 6.35 27.10 7.09
C GLN A 52 6.31 27.45 5.61
N CYS A 53 7.07 26.72 4.80
CA CYS A 53 6.94 26.81 3.36
C CYS A 53 5.56 26.32 2.93
N ARG A 54 4.73 27.18 2.34
CA ARG A 54 3.41 26.81 1.82
C ARG A 54 3.39 26.99 0.30
N PRO A 55 2.60 26.19 -0.43
CA PRO A 55 2.48 26.34 -1.87
C PRO A 55 2.11 27.75 -2.26
N LYS A 56 2.80 28.29 -3.27
CA LYS A 56 2.36 29.54 -3.90
C LYS A 56 0.98 29.31 -4.50
N ALA A 57 0.12 30.33 -4.45
CA ALA A 57 -1.20 30.25 -5.09
C ALA A 57 -1.04 29.96 -6.59
N ASN A 58 -1.75 28.93 -7.07
CA ASN A 58 -1.76 28.61 -8.51
C ASN A 58 -2.47 29.74 -9.28
N ASP A 59 -1.83 30.23 -10.34
CA ASP A 59 -2.50 31.07 -11.31
C ASP A 59 -3.49 30.19 -12.10
N ARG A 60 -4.79 30.47 -11.96
CA ARG A 60 -5.86 29.70 -12.62
C ARG A 60 -5.79 29.76 -14.15
N LYS A 61 -5.02 30.68 -14.73
CA LYS A 61 -4.77 30.78 -16.17
C LYS A 61 -3.56 29.97 -16.64
N LYS A 62 -2.87 29.27 -15.74
CA LYS A 62 -1.67 28.48 -16.03
C LYS A 62 -1.87 27.02 -15.65
N LEU A 63 -1.11 26.15 -16.32
CA LEU A 63 -1.14 24.70 -16.13
C LEU A 63 -0.32 24.29 -14.91
N ASN A 64 -0.84 23.33 -14.14
CA ASN A 64 -0.21 22.81 -12.92
C ASN A 64 0.91 21.81 -13.24
N GLU A 65 1.64 21.42 -12.21
CA GLU A 65 2.65 20.36 -12.31
C GLU A 65 1.98 19.10 -12.86
N TRP A 66 2.60 18.53 -13.90
CA TRP A 66 2.19 17.34 -14.67
C TRP A 66 1.09 17.52 -15.72
N ASP A 67 0.51 18.71 -15.87
CA ASP A 67 -0.46 18.98 -16.94
C ASP A 67 0.21 18.94 -18.32
N GLN A 68 -0.54 18.52 -19.34
CA GLN A 68 -0.07 18.55 -20.73
C GLN A 68 0.07 20.01 -21.18
N CYS A 69 1.25 20.40 -21.63
CA CYS A 69 1.54 21.76 -22.08
C CYS A 69 1.97 21.81 -23.56
N GLY A 70 1.99 20.68 -24.25
CA GLY A 70 2.40 20.58 -25.65
C GLY A 70 2.28 19.17 -26.22
N GLY A 71 2.75 19.02 -27.46
CA GLY A 71 2.65 17.79 -28.27
C GLY A 71 1.97 18.05 -29.62
N LYS A 72 2.19 17.14 -30.57
CA LYS A 72 1.49 17.12 -31.87
C LYS A 72 -0.02 17.11 -31.62
N GLU A 73 -0.73 17.98 -32.35
CA GLU A 73 -2.18 18.18 -32.28
C GLU A 73 -2.75 18.76 -30.97
N TYR A 74 -1.92 19.04 -29.96
CA TYR A 74 -2.40 19.66 -28.72
C TYR A 74 -2.82 21.13 -28.92
N LYS A 75 -4.11 21.42 -28.70
CA LYS A 75 -4.73 22.75 -28.85
C LYS A 75 -5.03 23.47 -27.53
N GLY A 76 -4.69 22.86 -26.39
CA GLY A 76 -4.95 23.42 -25.07
C GLY A 76 -3.94 24.49 -24.65
N ASN A 77 -4.09 25.00 -23.43
CA ASN A 77 -3.16 25.97 -22.82
C ASN A 77 -1.74 25.40 -22.79
N ARG A 78 -0.72 26.21 -23.07
CA ARG A 78 0.69 25.77 -23.15
C ARG A 78 1.58 26.39 -22.08
N VAL A 79 1.01 27.22 -21.20
CA VAL A 79 1.76 28.00 -20.22
C VAL A 79 1.67 27.33 -18.85
N CYS A 80 2.79 26.82 -18.35
CA CYS A 80 2.89 26.25 -17.01
C CYS A 80 2.92 27.34 -15.92
N GLN A 81 2.67 26.96 -14.65
CA GLN A 81 2.92 27.83 -13.51
C GLN A 81 4.35 28.41 -13.57
N SER A 82 4.57 29.59 -13.00
CA SER A 82 5.85 30.32 -13.15
C SER A 82 7.08 29.56 -12.64
N TRP A 83 6.89 28.59 -11.73
CA TRP A 83 7.93 27.72 -11.20
C TRP A 83 8.10 26.39 -11.96
N LEU A 84 7.44 26.22 -13.10
CA LEU A 84 7.45 25.01 -13.93
C LEU A 84 7.89 25.32 -15.36
N LYS A 85 8.42 24.31 -16.03
CA LYS A 85 8.78 24.32 -17.45
C LYS A 85 7.98 23.27 -18.22
N CYS A 86 7.58 23.60 -19.44
CA CYS A 86 6.98 22.63 -20.33
C CYS A 86 8.07 21.70 -20.91
N VAL A 87 8.21 20.51 -20.34
CA VAL A 87 9.23 19.53 -20.68
C VAL A 87 8.71 18.60 -21.78
N PHE A 88 9.50 18.44 -22.84
CA PHE A 88 9.22 17.48 -23.91
C PHE A 88 9.31 16.04 -23.35
N ILE A 89 8.25 15.25 -23.49
CA ILE A 89 8.27 13.82 -23.13
C ILE A 89 8.33 12.96 -24.39
N ASN A 90 7.48 13.26 -25.37
CA ASN A 90 7.52 12.70 -26.70
C ASN A 90 6.79 13.63 -27.68
N ASP A 91 6.82 13.26 -28.96
CA ASP A 91 6.19 13.99 -30.07
C ASP A 91 4.73 14.40 -29.83
N TRP A 92 3.98 13.63 -29.05
CA TRP A 92 2.54 13.81 -28.83
C TRP A 92 2.21 14.42 -27.46
N TYR A 93 3.20 14.51 -26.55
CA TYR A 93 2.97 14.90 -25.17
C TYR A 93 4.17 15.64 -24.59
N HIS A 94 3.97 16.91 -24.24
CA HIS A 94 4.89 17.67 -23.39
C HIS A 94 4.18 17.98 -22.08
N GLN A 95 4.92 18.08 -20.99
CA GLN A 95 4.38 18.11 -19.63
C GLN A 95 4.99 19.23 -18.79
N CYS A 96 4.18 19.94 -18.01
CA CYS A 96 4.69 20.90 -17.04
C CYS A 96 5.44 20.17 -15.91
N GLN A 97 6.75 20.38 -15.78
CA GLN A 97 7.57 19.78 -14.74
C GLN A 97 8.49 20.83 -14.11
N ARG A 98 9.08 20.54 -12.95
CA ARG A 98 10.09 21.42 -12.36
C ARG A 98 11.31 21.49 -13.27
N ALA A 99 11.93 22.66 -13.33
CA ALA A 99 13.19 22.81 -14.06
C ALA A 99 14.26 21.96 -13.37
N GLU A 100 14.77 20.91 -14.01
CA GLU A 100 15.94 20.20 -13.50
C GLU A 100 17.13 21.17 -13.45
N THR A 101 17.66 21.40 -12.25
CA THR A 101 19.09 21.70 -12.08
C THR A 101 19.85 20.36 -12.16
N SER A 102 20.11 19.90 -13.38
CA SER A 102 21.13 18.87 -13.66
C SER A 102 22.48 19.55 -13.90
N PRO A 103 23.65 18.95 -13.55
CA PRO A 103 23.92 17.51 -13.67
C PRO A 103 24.45 16.81 -12.40
N SER A 104 24.15 15.51 -12.35
CA SER A 104 24.97 14.41 -11.83
C SER A 104 26.32 14.77 -11.18
N HIS A 105 26.43 14.48 -9.88
CA HIS A 105 27.66 13.93 -9.32
C HIS A 105 27.35 12.61 -8.63
N SER A 106 27.48 11.54 -9.41
CA SER A 106 27.78 10.20 -8.91
C SER A 106 29.03 10.28 -8.04
N THR A 107 28.85 10.28 -6.72
CA THR A 107 29.88 9.78 -5.81
C THR A 107 29.43 8.41 -5.34
N THR A 108 29.95 7.41 -6.04
CA THR A 108 29.88 6.01 -5.66
C THR A 108 30.58 5.84 -4.31
N LYS A 109 29.82 5.87 -3.22
CA LYS A 109 30.17 5.08 -2.03
C LYS A 109 29.20 3.91 -1.96
N SER A 110 29.79 2.75 -2.24
CA SER A 110 29.18 1.43 -2.15
C SER A 110 28.31 1.31 -0.89
N PRO A 111 26.99 1.04 -0.99
CA PRO A 111 26.23 0.64 0.18
C PRO A 111 26.68 -0.77 0.54
N THR A 112 27.28 -0.91 1.72
CA THR A 112 27.45 -2.19 2.41
C THR A 112 26.15 -2.97 2.30
N THR A 113 26.19 -4.13 1.62
CA THR A 113 25.02 -4.97 1.38
C THR A 113 24.49 -5.51 2.71
N ILE A 114 23.59 -4.77 3.35
CA ILE A 114 22.83 -5.26 4.49
C ILE A 114 21.78 -6.22 3.93
N ARG A 115 22.05 -7.52 4.03
CA ARG A 115 21.12 -8.60 3.66
C ARG A 115 19.85 -8.49 4.53
N ARG A 116 18.81 -7.83 4.02
CA ARG A 116 17.47 -7.79 4.62
C ARG A 116 16.79 -9.14 4.44
N THR A 117 16.16 -9.65 5.50
CA THR A 117 15.31 -10.85 5.45
C THR A 117 13.93 -10.48 4.92
N THR A 118 13.71 -10.64 3.61
CA THR A 118 12.35 -10.58 3.03
C THR A 118 11.60 -11.86 3.39
N TYR A 119 10.55 -11.76 4.22
CA TYR A 119 9.78 -12.93 4.66
C TYR A 119 8.75 -13.41 3.63
N PHE A 120 8.31 -12.52 2.75
CA PHE A 120 7.46 -12.83 1.62
C PHE A 120 8.32 -13.08 0.38
N LYS A 121 8.08 -14.21 -0.30
CA LYS A 121 8.71 -14.57 -1.57
C LYS A 121 7.63 -14.59 -2.65
N PRO A 122 7.93 -14.14 -3.89
CA PRO A 122 7.02 -14.30 -5.01
C PRO A 122 6.57 -15.75 -5.10
N SER A 123 5.27 -15.97 -5.29
CA SER A 123 4.75 -17.31 -5.44
C SER A 123 5.00 -17.78 -6.87
N SER A 124 6.27 -18.06 -7.22
CA SER A 124 6.64 -18.73 -8.47
C SER A 124 6.31 -20.24 -8.44
N ILE A 125 5.80 -20.71 -7.30
CA ILE A 125 5.36 -22.08 -7.07
C ILE A 125 3.84 -22.03 -7.16
N SER A 126 3.28 -22.55 -8.26
CA SER A 126 1.93 -23.12 -8.21
C SER A 126 1.84 -23.92 -6.92
N HIS A 127 0.80 -23.73 -6.11
CA HIS A 127 0.44 -24.69 -5.07
C HIS A 127 0.26 -26.07 -5.73
N GLN A 128 1.35 -26.76 -6.06
CA GLN A 128 1.34 -28.10 -6.65
C GLN A 128 0.69 -29.08 -5.68
N LEU A 129 0.75 -28.75 -4.39
CA LEU A 129 -0.14 -29.27 -3.38
C LEU A 129 -1.24 -28.23 -3.14
N THR A 130 -2.42 -28.52 -3.67
CA THR A 130 -3.66 -28.06 -3.06
C THR A 130 -3.61 -28.32 -1.57
N ALA A 131 -4.48 -27.65 -0.86
CA ALA A 131 -4.82 -28.02 0.48
C ALA A 131 -5.45 -29.46 0.40
N LEU A 132 -4.55 -30.45 0.41
CA LEU A 132 -4.66 -31.90 0.21
C LEU A 132 -5.53 -32.42 -0.96
N THR A 133 -4.86 -33.08 -1.91
CA THR A 133 -5.45 -34.21 -2.63
C THR A 133 -5.86 -35.31 -1.65
N THR A 134 -7.10 -35.77 -1.82
CA THR A 134 -7.82 -36.90 -1.21
C THR A 134 -8.51 -36.67 0.15
N PRO A 135 -9.85 -36.82 0.20
CA PRO A 135 -10.59 -37.06 1.42
C PRO A 135 -10.52 -38.56 1.71
N ASN A 136 -9.91 -38.98 2.81
CA ASN A 136 -10.31 -40.20 3.50
C ASN A 136 -9.62 -40.33 4.86
N LYS A 137 -10.48 -40.51 5.87
CA LYS A 137 -10.22 -40.78 7.29
C LYS A 137 -9.83 -39.59 8.18
N SER A 138 -10.64 -39.44 9.22
CA SER A 138 -10.51 -38.55 10.35
C SER A 138 -9.28 -38.89 11.20
N SER A 139 -8.10 -38.45 10.81
CA SER A 139 -7.02 -38.23 11.76
C SER A 139 -6.06 -37.15 11.29
N ASP A 140 -5.72 -36.29 12.23
CA ASP A 140 -4.81 -35.15 12.16
C ASP A 140 -3.49 -35.44 11.44
N LYS A 141 -3.44 -35.28 10.12
CA LYS A 141 -2.16 -35.25 9.39
C LYS A 141 -1.78 -33.82 9.04
N CYS A 142 -0.94 -33.23 9.90
CA CYS A 142 -0.21 -31.99 9.61
C CYS A 142 0.54 -32.11 8.27
N ASN A 143 0.35 -31.17 7.34
CA ASN A 143 1.10 -31.14 6.09
C ASN A 143 2.55 -30.69 6.35
N SER A 144 3.52 -31.59 6.18
CA SER A 144 4.94 -31.35 6.44
C SER A 144 5.58 -30.26 5.55
N ASN A 145 5.03 -30.00 4.36
CA ASN A 145 5.44 -28.86 3.53
C ASN A 145 4.96 -27.53 4.11
N PHE A 146 3.85 -27.54 4.83
CA PHE A 146 3.34 -26.38 5.57
C PHE A 146 4.11 -26.14 6.88
N GLN A 147 4.64 -27.19 7.53
CA GLN A 147 5.57 -27.04 8.67
C GLN A 147 6.87 -26.28 8.29
N LYS A 148 7.31 -26.34 7.03
CA LYS A 148 8.44 -25.53 6.55
C LYS A 148 8.07 -24.04 6.42
N ILE A 149 6.79 -23.71 6.23
CA ILE A 149 6.30 -22.34 6.11
C ILE A 149 5.84 -21.87 7.49
N ARG A 150 6.75 -21.26 8.26
CA ARG A 150 6.41 -20.57 9.51
C ARG A 150 5.35 -19.50 9.22
N LEU A 151 4.16 -19.64 9.83
CA LEU A 151 3.10 -18.64 9.85
C LEU A 151 3.69 -17.26 10.17
N LYS A 152 3.34 -16.26 9.35
CA LYS A 152 3.80 -14.88 9.49
C LYS A 152 2.79 -14.06 10.29
N LEU A 153 3.25 -13.42 11.34
CA LEU A 153 2.42 -12.52 12.14
C LEU A 153 2.72 -11.08 11.76
N GLY A 154 1.69 -10.34 11.38
CA GLY A 154 1.76 -8.92 11.06
C GLY A 154 1.13 -8.07 12.13
N ILE A 155 1.62 -6.85 12.28
CA ILE A 155 1.04 -5.84 13.16
C ILE A 155 0.55 -4.65 12.35
N SER A 156 -0.65 -4.16 12.64
CA SER A 156 -1.20 -2.91 12.09
C SER A 156 -0.56 -1.71 12.81
N HIS A 157 0.05 -0.81 12.04
CA HIS A 157 0.80 0.35 12.53
C HIS A 157 -0.04 1.64 12.57
N ASP A 158 -1.01 1.76 11.69
CA ASP A 158 -2.00 2.84 11.61
C ASP A 158 -2.83 3.02 12.89
N LEU A 159 -2.92 1.99 13.74
CA LEU A 159 -3.64 2.02 15.02
C LEU A 159 -2.72 1.75 16.21
N ALA A 160 -1.40 1.89 16.00
CA ALA A 160 -0.36 1.67 17.01
C ALA A 160 -0.09 2.86 17.92
N SER A 161 -0.82 3.98 17.76
CA SER A 161 -0.64 5.17 18.59
C SER A 161 -0.96 4.83 20.05
N ASN A 162 0.07 4.80 20.90
CA ASN A 162 0.05 4.73 22.37
C ASN A 162 0.39 3.39 23.05
N SER A 163 1.09 2.45 22.40
CA SER A 163 1.60 1.26 23.10
C SER A 163 3.08 0.95 22.83
N ASP A 164 3.77 0.46 23.87
CA ASP A 164 5.11 -0.10 23.79
C ASP A 164 5.08 -1.43 23.00
N ILE A 165 4.99 -1.33 21.68
CA ILE A 165 4.89 -2.51 20.82
C ILE A 165 6.24 -3.20 20.74
N ASN A 166 6.29 -4.45 21.20
CA ASN A 166 7.42 -5.34 20.94
C ASN A 166 7.38 -5.85 19.48
N TYR A 167 7.90 -5.04 18.56
CA TYR A 167 8.04 -5.38 17.14
C TYR A 167 8.83 -6.67 16.88
N GLY A 168 9.64 -7.14 17.84
CA GLY A 168 10.34 -8.43 17.76
C GLY A 168 9.40 -9.63 17.59
N LYS A 169 8.14 -9.53 18.08
CA LYS A 169 7.15 -10.61 17.99
C LYS A 169 6.55 -10.78 16.59
N TYR A 170 6.65 -9.78 15.72
CA TYR A 170 6.01 -9.76 14.40
C TYR A 170 7.02 -9.96 13.27
N ASP A 171 6.58 -10.53 12.16
CA ASP A 171 7.38 -10.77 10.96
C ASP A 171 7.22 -9.63 9.92
N TYR A 172 6.08 -8.94 9.93
CA TYR A 172 5.81 -7.79 9.06
C TYR A 172 5.00 -6.71 9.77
N ILE A 173 4.98 -5.52 9.17
CA ILE A 173 4.19 -4.37 9.59
C ILE A 173 3.20 -4.04 8.47
N SER A 174 1.99 -3.67 8.85
CA SER A 174 0.89 -3.38 7.92
C SER A 174 0.23 -2.03 8.19
N ALA A 175 -0.31 -1.42 7.14
CA ALA A 175 -1.11 -0.20 7.23
C ALA A 175 -2.04 -0.07 6.01
N TRP A 176 -3.12 0.69 6.19
CA TRP A 176 -3.92 1.20 5.07
C TRP A 176 -3.20 2.37 4.41
N LEU A 177 -3.19 2.45 3.08
CA LEU A 177 -2.64 3.61 2.36
C LEU A 177 -3.59 4.80 2.30
N ALA A 178 -4.88 4.58 2.48
CA ALA A 178 -5.86 5.65 2.65
C ALA A 178 -6.61 5.43 3.97
N TYR A 179 -6.75 6.50 4.76
CA TYR A 179 -7.17 6.42 6.16
C TYR A 179 -8.24 7.46 6.52
N ASP A 180 -8.22 8.63 5.86
CA ASP A 180 -9.14 9.71 6.18
C ASP A 180 -9.69 10.35 4.91
N GLU A 181 -10.98 10.14 4.69
CA GLU A 181 -11.74 10.69 3.57
C GLU A 181 -11.87 12.22 3.58
N LYS A 182 -11.45 12.90 4.65
CA LYS A 182 -11.39 14.38 4.73
C LYS A 182 -10.02 14.93 4.40
N LEU A 183 -8.96 14.16 4.65
CA LEU A 183 -7.57 14.57 4.43
C LEU A 183 -7.00 14.09 3.08
N GLY A 184 -7.79 13.31 2.34
CA GLY A 184 -7.42 12.74 1.06
C GLY A 184 -6.74 11.38 1.19
N THR A 185 -6.34 10.84 0.05
CA THR A 185 -5.79 9.47 -0.04
C THR A 185 -4.28 9.46 -0.23
N ASP A 186 -3.65 10.63 -0.16
CA ASP A 186 -2.22 10.76 -0.34
C ASP A 186 -1.47 10.22 0.87
N TYR A 187 -0.18 10.01 0.67
CA TYR A 187 0.75 9.60 1.70
C TYR A 187 0.58 10.43 2.99
N ASN A 188 0.45 9.74 4.12
CA ASN A 188 0.41 10.36 5.43
C ASN A 188 1.76 10.23 6.13
N LYS A 189 2.47 11.36 6.23
CA LYS A 189 3.78 11.40 6.88
C LYS A 189 3.80 11.02 8.36
N TYR A 190 2.66 11.12 9.04
CA TYR A 190 2.53 10.79 10.45
C TYR A 190 2.16 9.33 10.70
N ILE A 191 1.70 8.60 9.68
CA ILE A 191 1.36 7.17 9.81
C ILE A 191 2.34 6.30 9.01
N HIS A 192 2.43 6.54 7.72
CA HIS A 192 3.23 5.72 6.81
C HIS A 192 4.74 5.97 6.96
N GLY A 193 5.14 7.18 7.33
CA GLY A 193 6.55 7.53 7.63
C GLY A 193 7.10 6.72 8.81
N PRO A 194 6.53 6.87 10.02
CA PRO A 194 6.89 6.07 11.19
C PRO A 194 6.79 4.57 10.97
N MET A 195 5.83 4.12 10.16
CA MET A 195 5.70 2.70 9.78
C MET A 195 6.95 2.21 9.05
N ILE A 196 7.39 2.94 8.02
CA ILE A 196 8.57 2.57 7.22
C ILE A 196 9.84 2.66 8.05
N GLU A 197 10.00 3.69 8.88
CA GLU A 197 11.13 3.83 9.79
C GLU A 197 11.21 2.66 10.76
N THR A 198 10.07 2.28 11.34
CA THR A 198 9.95 1.12 12.22
C THR A 198 10.30 -0.18 11.47
N ALA A 199 9.79 -0.35 10.26
CA ALA A 199 10.09 -1.53 9.45
C ALA A 199 11.58 -1.63 9.14
N LYS A 200 12.24 -0.52 8.83
CA LYS A 200 13.70 -0.48 8.64
C LYS A 200 14.45 -0.83 9.92
N LYS A 201 14.11 -0.16 11.04
CA LYS A 201 14.75 -0.34 12.35
C LYS A 201 14.71 -1.80 12.80
N TYR A 202 13.55 -2.44 12.65
CA TYR A 202 13.33 -3.82 13.09
C TYR A 202 13.44 -4.86 11.97
N LYS A 203 13.90 -4.46 10.77
CA LYS A 203 14.10 -5.32 9.59
C LYS A 203 12.84 -6.15 9.23
N LYS A 204 11.68 -5.50 9.22
CA LYS A 204 10.38 -6.11 8.94
C LYS A 204 9.99 -5.94 7.48
N SER A 205 9.20 -6.90 6.97
CA SER A 205 8.53 -6.75 5.67
C SER A 205 7.33 -5.79 5.81
N LEU A 206 6.88 -5.21 4.69
CA LEU A 206 5.74 -4.30 4.65
C LEU A 206 4.56 -4.95 3.90
N VAL A 207 3.35 -4.72 4.42
CA VAL A 207 2.08 -5.07 3.77
C VAL A 207 1.18 -3.84 3.76
N PHE A 208 0.79 -3.35 2.59
CA PHE A 208 -0.11 -2.20 2.46
C PHE A 208 -1.48 -2.63 1.95
N TYR A 209 -2.54 -2.27 2.67
CA TYR A 209 -3.92 -2.42 2.21
C TYR A 209 -4.33 -1.16 1.42
N MET A 210 -4.76 -1.35 0.17
CA MET A 210 -4.96 -0.28 -0.81
C MET A 210 -6.45 -0.11 -1.14
N TYR A 211 -7.22 0.51 -0.25
CA TYR A 211 -8.63 0.84 -0.52
C TYR A 211 -8.77 2.19 -1.24
N LEU A 212 -8.00 2.36 -2.32
CA LEU A 212 -7.80 3.65 -2.94
C LEU A 212 -9.01 4.08 -3.77
N ILE A 213 -9.70 3.17 -4.46
CA ILE A 213 -10.95 3.51 -5.17
C ILE A 213 -11.98 4.03 -4.19
N GLY A 214 -12.24 3.27 -3.11
CA GLY A 214 -13.21 3.63 -2.09
C GLY A 214 -12.91 5.01 -1.52
N PHE A 215 -11.71 5.20 -0.96
CA PHE A 215 -11.35 6.49 -0.37
C PHE A 215 -11.27 7.65 -1.37
N GLU A 216 -10.85 7.44 -2.61
CA GLU A 216 -10.84 8.49 -3.64
C GLU A 216 -12.26 8.93 -4.00
N ALA A 217 -13.18 7.97 -4.13
CA ALA A 217 -14.59 8.22 -4.38
C ALA A 217 -15.23 8.99 -3.22
N ARG A 218 -14.96 8.59 -1.98
CA ARG A 218 -15.45 9.29 -0.78
C ARG A 218 -14.88 10.70 -0.69
N PHE A 219 -13.58 10.88 -0.89
CA PHE A 219 -12.94 12.21 -0.84
C PHE A 219 -13.41 13.14 -1.96
N LYS A 220 -13.46 12.68 -3.22
CA LYS A 220 -13.73 13.55 -4.39
C LYS A 220 -15.20 13.76 -4.68
N LYS A 221 -16.04 12.80 -4.33
CA LYS A 221 -17.47 12.81 -4.69
C LYS A 221 -18.38 12.71 -3.47
N ASN A 222 -17.84 12.65 -2.26
CA ASN A 222 -18.61 12.46 -1.03
C ASN A 222 -19.48 11.19 -1.07
N LEU A 223 -19.04 10.19 -1.84
CA LEU A 223 -19.66 8.86 -1.79
C LEU A 223 -19.48 8.29 -0.40
N GLN A 224 -20.39 7.41 0.00
CA GLN A 224 -20.31 6.69 1.27
C GLN A 224 -19.97 5.22 1.02
N ASP A 225 -19.55 4.51 2.08
CA ASP A 225 -19.43 3.06 2.01
C ASP A 225 -20.80 2.40 1.78
N CYS A 226 -20.80 1.20 1.20
CA CYS A 226 -22.00 0.48 0.79
C CYS A 226 -22.96 0.18 1.95
N ASP A 227 -22.43 0.04 3.16
CA ASP A 227 -23.19 -0.27 4.38
C ASP A 227 -23.59 0.97 5.19
N VAL A 228 -23.26 2.19 4.71
CA VAL A 228 -23.55 3.45 5.42
C VAL A 228 -24.76 4.19 4.84
N ASN A 229 -24.86 4.29 3.52
CA ASN A 229 -25.95 5.00 2.83
C ASN A 229 -26.53 4.08 1.75
N LEU A 230 -27.84 4.07 1.51
CA LEU A 230 -28.49 3.16 0.56
C LEU A 230 -28.44 3.65 -0.91
N ASP A 231 -28.40 4.96 -1.13
CA ASP A 231 -28.64 5.56 -2.45
C ASP A 231 -27.39 6.16 -3.09
N PHE A 232 -26.51 6.80 -2.30
CA PHE A 232 -25.30 7.47 -2.81
C PHE A 232 -24.02 6.91 -2.18
N ASN A 233 -23.62 5.73 -2.67
CA ASN A 233 -22.53 4.95 -2.11
C ASN A 233 -21.69 4.26 -3.21
N LEU A 234 -20.64 3.56 -2.80
CA LEU A 234 -19.74 2.84 -3.71
C LEU A 234 -20.42 1.69 -4.48
N CYS A 235 -21.48 1.09 -3.94
CA CYS A 235 -22.27 0.03 -4.58
C CYS A 235 -23.29 0.56 -5.61
N THR A 236 -23.64 1.84 -5.57
CA THR A 236 -24.54 2.47 -6.54
C THR A 236 -23.83 3.37 -7.54
N HIS A 237 -22.71 4.01 -7.18
CA HIS A 237 -22.03 4.98 -8.05
C HIS A 237 -20.53 4.68 -8.25
N GLY A 238 -19.98 3.67 -7.57
CA GLY A 238 -18.55 3.36 -7.64
C GLY A 238 -18.09 2.91 -9.03
N ALA A 239 -18.92 2.14 -9.75
CA ALA A 239 -18.62 1.74 -11.12
C ALA A 239 -18.50 2.96 -12.05
N GLN A 240 -19.44 3.90 -11.93
CA GLN A 240 -19.41 5.15 -12.70
C GLN A 240 -18.18 5.99 -12.32
N PHE A 241 -17.89 6.12 -11.03
CA PHE A 241 -16.69 6.81 -10.55
C PHE A 241 -15.41 6.23 -11.17
N ILE A 242 -15.28 4.90 -11.21
CA ILE A 242 -14.13 4.23 -11.84
C ILE A 242 -14.04 4.57 -13.34
N ARG A 243 -15.14 4.56 -14.08
CA ARG A 243 -15.14 4.91 -15.52
C ARG A 243 -14.62 6.33 -15.72
N ASP A 244 -15.07 7.26 -14.90
CA ASP A 244 -14.72 8.68 -15.00
C ASP A 244 -13.29 8.98 -14.52
N ASN A 245 -12.72 8.13 -13.65
CA ASN A 245 -11.47 8.42 -12.94
C ASN A 245 -10.37 7.37 -13.11
N ARG A 246 -10.51 6.38 -14.02
CA ARG A 246 -9.54 5.28 -14.19
C ARG A 246 -8.09 5.75 -14.26
N LYS A 247 -7.79 6.76 -15.09
CA LYS A 247 -6.42 7.30 -15.22
C LYS A 247 -5.88 7.86 -13.90
N ALA A 248 -6.70 8.62 -13.17
CA ALA A 248 -6.31 9.19 -11.88
C ALA A 248 -6.14 8.12 -10.81
N LEU A 249 -6.98 7.07 -10.82
CA LEU A 249 -6.84 5.92 -9.94
C LEU A 249 -5.53 5.17 -10.20
N VAL A 250 -5.23 4.83 -11.46
CA VAL A 250 -3.96 4.17 -11.83
C VAL A 250 -2.76 5.00 -11.42
N TRP A 251 -2.82 6.33 -11.59
CA TRP A 251 -1.78 7.23 -11.10
C TRP A 251 -1.62 7.16 -9.58
N LYS A 252 -2.71 7.07 -8.81
CA LYS A 252 -2.64 6.99 -7.35
C LYS A 252 -1.90 5.74 -6.88
N TYR A 253 -2.11 4.61 -7.56
CA TYR A 253 -1.35 3.38 -7.33
C TYR A 253 0.15 3.55 -7.61
N LYS A 254 0.48 4.20 -8.72
CA LYS A 254 1.87 4.54 -9.08
C LYS A 254 2.51 5.46 -8.04
N TYR A 255 1.80 6.52 -7.63
CA TYR A 255 2.24 7.51 -6.67
C TYR A 255 2.64 6.87 -5.33
N HIS A 256 1.77 6.04 -4.76
CA HIS A 256 2.08 5.34 -3.51
C HIS A 256 3.26 4.38 -3.66
N ALA A 257 3.33 3.63 -4.76
CA ALA A 257 4.45 2.72 -5.01
C ALA A 257 5.79 3.46 -5.19
N ASN A 258 5.80 4.59 -5.90
CA ASN A 258 6.97 5.46 -6.06
C ASN A 258 7.44 5.97 -4.69
N TRP A 259 6.53 6.49 -3.89
CA TRP A 259 6.84 6.99 -2.57
C TRP A 259 7.44 5.89 -1.65
N ILE A 260 6.86 4.70 -1.65
CA ILE A 260 7.40 3.55 -0.91
C ILE A 260 8.78 3.15 -1.47
N ALA A 261 8.98 3.20 -2.79
CA ALA A 261 10.25 2.89 -3.43
C ALA A 261 11.36 3.84 -2.96
N GLU A 262 11.08 5.14 -2.91
CA GLU A 262 12.03 6.17 -2.44
C GLU A 262 12.40 5.97 -0.98
N LYS A 263 11.40 5.68 -0.12
CA LYS A 263 11.63 5.63 1.32
C LYS A 263 12.06 4.27 1.80
N PHE A 264 11.53 3.15 1.30
CA PHE A 264 11.89 1.81 1.77
C PHE A 264 12.97 1.15 0.93
N GLY A 265 12.92 1.37 -0.39
CA GLY A 265 13.85 0.85 -1.38
C GLY A 265 13.12 0.21 -2.57
N LYS A 266 13.43 0.68 -3.79
CA LYS A 266 12.84 0.24 -5.05
C LYS A 266 12.86 -1.28 -5.30
N ASN A 267 13.92 -1.95 -4.86
CA ASN A 267 14.10 -3.39 -5.09
C ASN A 267 13.57 -4.27 -3.93
N GLU A 268 12.97 -3.66 -2.91
CA GLU A 268 12.41 -4.40 -1.79
C GLU A 268 11.15 -5.16 -2.18
N LYS A 269 10.88 -6.23 -1.43
CA LYS A 269 9.63 -6.99 -1.55
C LYS A 269 8.62 -6.43 -0.57
N VAL A 270 7.68 -5.65 -1.10
CA VAL A 270 6.54 -5.09 -0.38
C VAL A 270 5.27 -5.76 -0.91
N VAL A 271 4.37 -6.16 -0.02
CA VAL A 271 3.06 -6.71 -0.40
C VAL A 271 2.06 -5.57 -0.54
N PHE A 272 1.38 -5.53 -1.68
CA PHE A 272 0.28 -4.61 -1.97
C PHE A 272 -1.02 -5.42 -2.04
N ALA A 273 -1.86 -5.26 -1.02
CA ALA A 273 -3.19 -5.84 -0.93
C ALA A 273 -4.20 -4.89 -1.59
N ILE A 274 -4.53 -5.20 -2.84
CA ILE A 274 -5.29 -4.31 -3.73
C ILE A 274 -6.78 -4.42 -3.42
N GLU A 275 -7.41 -3.26 -3.17
CA GLU A 275 -8.85 -3.00 -3.06
C GLU A 275 -9.67 -4.04 -2.29
N PRO A 276 -9.85 -3.85 -0.98
CA PRO A 276 -10.98 -4.40 -0.25
C PRO A 276 -12.30 -4.13 -0.98
N ASP A 277 -13.16 -5.14 -1.00
CA ASP A 277 -14.49 -5.10 -1.62
C ASP A 277 -14.49 -4.78 -3.13
N PHE A 278 -13.38 -5.03 -3.84
CA PHE A 278 -13.26 -4.73 -5.28
C PHE A 278 -14.38 -5.31 -6.14
N VAL A 279 -14.93 -6.46 -5.74
CA VAL A 279 -16.01 -7.12 -6.47
C VAL A 279 -17.30 -6.30 -6.52
N GLN A 280 -17.54 -5.38 -5.57
CA GLN A 280 -18.80 -4.65 -5.50
C GLN A 280 -19.09 -3.81 -6.76
N TYR A 281 -18.04 -3.38 -7.46
CA TYR A 281 -18.17 -2.64 -8.72
C TYR A 281 -18.55 -3.54 -9.91
N PHE A 282 -18.39 -4.86 -9.76
CA PHE A 282 -18.79 -5.90 -10.71
C PHE A 282 -20.13 -6.55 -10.34
N SER A 283 -20.34 -6.89 -9.07
CA SER A 283 -21.45 -7.74 -8.66
C SER A 283 -22.71 -6.99 -8.25
N ASP A 284 -22.64 -5.71 -7.90
CA ASP A 284 -23.82 -4.97 -7.44
C ASP A 284 -24.64 -4.45 -8.63
N PRO A 285 -25.90 -4.90 -8.81
CA PRO A 285 -26.74 -4.48 -9.94
C PRO A 285 -27.28 -3.06 -9.79
N ARG A 286 -27.14 -2.42 -8.62
CA ARG A 286 -27.62 -1.06 -8.37
C ARG A 286 -26.69 0.03 -8.94
N GLN A 287 -25.56 -0.36 -9.54
CA GLN A 287 -24.61 0.56 -10.14
C GLN A 287 -25.25 1.39 -11.26
N VAL A 288 -25.17 2.72 -11.15
CA VAL A 288 -25.57 3.66 -12.19
C VAL A 288 -24.75 3.39 -13.45
N ASN A 289 -25.44 3.33 -14.59
CA ASN A 289 -24.92 2.90 -15.88
C ASN A 289 -24.40 1.44 -15.89
N GLY A 290 -24.96 0.61 -15.02
CA GLY A 290 -24.66 -0.81 -14.88
C GLY A 290 -23.33 -1.07 -14.17
N SER A 291 -23.15 -2.31 -13.73
CA SER A 291 -21.91 -2.79 -13.14
C SER A 291 -20.78 -2.88 -14.18
N LEU A 292 -19.53 -2.90 -13.73
CA LEU A 292 -18.38 -3.12 -14.60
C LEU A 292 -18.32 -4.59 -15.03
N SER A 293 -17.93 -4.87 -16.27
CA SER A 293 -17.72 -6.25 -16.71
C SER A 293 -16.49 -6.85 -16.04
N GLY A 294 -16.46 -8.18 -15.93
CA GLY A 294 -15.30 -8.89 -15.39
C GLY A 294 -14.02 -8.64 -16.20
N GLN A 295 -14.11 -8.52 -17.54
CA GLN A 295 -12.95 -8.15 -18.36
C GLN A 295 -12.45 -6.74 -18.05
N TYR A 296 -13.36 -5.77 -17.86
CA TYR A 296 -12.97 -4.40 -17.50
C TYR A 296 -12.26 -4.37 -16.15
N MET A 297 -12.81 -5.08 -15.16
CA MET A 297 -12.21 -5.16 -13.83
C MET A 297 -10.82 -5.82 -13.85
N ARG A 298 -10.65 -6.86 -14.67
CA ARG A 298 -9.35 -7.48 -14.88
C ARG A 298 -8.34 -6.50 -15.50
N GLN A 299 -8.73 -5.76 -16.53
CA GLN A 299 -7.85 -4.76 -17.15
C GLN A 299 -7.48 -3.65 -16.16
N LEU A 300 -8.44 -3.18 -15.35
CA LEU A 300 -8.19 -2.18 -14.32
C LEU A 300 -7.21 -2.68 -13.27
N PHE A 301 -7.36 -3.92 -12.81
CA PHE A 301 -6.43 -4.55 -11.89
C PHE A 301 -5.02 -4.68 -12.48
N ASP A 302 -4.90 -5.09 -13.75
CA ASP A 302 -3.61 -5.18 -14.43
C ASP A 302 -2.95 -3.80 -14.57
N ASP A 303 -3.71 -2.73 -14.82
CA ASP A 303 -3.19 -1.35 -14.83
C ASP A 303 -2.61 -0.97 -13.46
N PHE A 304 -3.30 -1.28 -12.36
CA PHE A 304 -2.80 -1.03 -11.00
C PHE A 304 -1.52 -1.81 -10.71
N VAL A 305 -1.50 -3.11 -11.06
CA VAL A 305 -0.31 -3.96 -10.86
C VAL A 305 0.88 -3.44 -11.68
N ASN A 306 0.65 -3.04 -12.93
CA ASN A 306 1.69 -2.49 -13.79
C ASN A 306 2.21 -1.14 -13.26
N ALA A 307 1.31 -0.28 -12.79
CA ALA A 307 1.67 0.99 -12.16
C ALA A 307 2.53 0.80 -10.90
N ILE A 308 2.15 -0.13 -10.01
CA ILE A 308 2.95 -0.48 -8.84
C ILE A 308 4.32 -1.01 -9.26
N LYS A 309 4.35 -1.99 -10.18
CA LYS A 309 5.60 -2.68 -10.56
C LYS A 309 6.54 -1.81 -11.39
N ALA A 310 6.06 -0.75 -12.05
CA ALA A 310 6.92 0.24 -12.70
C ALA A 310 7.82 0.96 -11.68
N GLU A 311 7.30 1.20 -10.48
CA GLU A 311 8.01 1.87 -9.39
C GLU A 311 8.74 0.87 -8.50
N MET A 312 8.14 -0.30 -8.25
CA MET A 312 8.68 -1.38 -7.42
C MET A 312 8.64 -2.72 -8.15
N PRO A 313 9.66 -3.08 -8.95
CA PRO A 313 9.65 -4.28 -9.79
C PRO A 313 9.45 -5.59 -9.01
N ASN A 314 9.90 -5.63 -7.75
CA ASN A 314 9.80 -6.78 -6.85
C ASN A 314 8.57 -6.76 -5.93
N ALA A 315 7.64 -5.82 -6.15
CA ALA A 315 6.37 -5.77 -5.42
C ALA A 315 5.60 -7.09 -5.56
N LEU A 316 5.01 -7.54 -4.46
CA LEU A 316 4.17 -8.72 -4.38
C LEU A 316 2.70 -8.29 -4.35
N ILE A 317 1.85 -8.94 -5.12
CA ILE A 317 0.45 -8.53 -5.28
C ILE A 317 -0.47 -9.49 -4.55
N SER A 318 -1.37 -8.93 -3.73
CA SER A 318 -2.43 -9.69 -3.07
C SER A 318 -3.81 -9.22 -3.54
N TRP A 319 -4.68 -10.18 -3.86
CA TRP A 319 -6.03 -9.95 -4.39
C TRP A 319 -7.10 -10.19 -3.31
N ASP A 320 -8.10 -9.32 -3.23
CA ASP A 320 -9.11 -9.35 -2.16
C ASP A 320 -10.09 -10.52 -2.28
N ILE A 321 -10.33 -11.18 -1.15
CA ILE A 321 -11.36 -12.21 -1.00
C ILE A 321 -12.62 -11.52 -0.50
N SER A 322 -13.66 -11.55 -1.33
CA SER A 322 -15.00 -11.09 -1.01
C SER A 322 -15.92 -12.29 -0.68
N PRO A 323 -15.96 -12.77 0.58
CA PRO A 323 -16.53 -14.07 0.91
C PRO A 323 -18.05 -14.19 0.74
N TRP A 324 -18.78 -13.07 0.71
CA TRP A 324 -20.24 -13.02 0.56
C TRP A 324 -20.76 -13.38 -0.84
N LEU A 325 -19.89 -13.47 -1.86
CA LEU A 325 -20.31 -13.82 -3.23
C LEU A 325 -20.92 -15.21 -3.35
N GLY A 326 -20.56 -16.12 -2.43
CA GLY A 326 -20.89 -17.54 -2.56
C GLY A 326 -20.04 -18.25 -3.60
N VAL A 327 -20.13 -19.58 -3.62
CA VAL A 327 -19.21 -20.46 -4.38
C VAL A 327 -19.27 -20.22 -5.89
N ASN A 328 -20.47 -20.10 -6.47
CA ASN A 328 -20.63 -20.01 -7.92
C ASN A 328 -20.15 -18.66 -8.46
N ASN A 329 -20.56 -17.56 -7.84
CA ASN A 329 -20.14 -16.23 -8.27
C ASN A 329 -18.64 -16.01 -8.01
N MET A 330 -18.08 -16.59 -6.95
CA MET A 330 -16.63 -16.53 -6.72
C MET A 330 -15.83 -17.26 -7.80
N LYS A 331 -16.31 -18.40 -8.33
CA LYS A 331 -15.67 -19.07 -9.48
C LYS A 331 -15.69 -18.18 -10.73
N ILE A 332 -16.83 -17.55 -11.02
CA ILE A 332 -16.97 -16.62 -12.14
C ILE A 332 -16.02 -15.44 -11.96
N TRP A 333 -16.03 -14.83 -10.78
CA TRP A 333 -15.17 -13.69 -10.46
C TRP A 333 -13.69 -14.04 -10.61
N TRP A 334 -13.25 -15.16 -10.03
CA TRP A 334 -11.87 -15.62 -10.14
C TRP A 334 -11.44 -15.95 -11.56
N SER A 335 -12.35 -16.45 -12.42
CA SER A 335 -12.02 -16.83 -13.80
C SER A 335 -11.42 -15.67 -14.62
N PHE A 336 -11.76 -14.43 -14.29
CA PHE A 336 -11.15 -13.24 -14.92
C PHE A 336 -9.70 -13.00 -14.48
N PHE A 337 -9.29 -13.47 -13.31
CA PHE A 337 -7.99 -13.21 -12.68
C PHE A 337 -7.05 -14.42 -12.66
N GLU A 338 -7.45 -15.59 -13.17
CA GLU A 338 -6.65 -16.83 -13.15
C GLU A 338 -5.23 -16.64 -13.72
N THR A 339 -5.10 -15.78 -14.74
CA THR A 339 -3.82 -15.47 -15.41
C THR A 339 -3.17 -14.16 -14.94
N ALA A 340 -3.75 -13.48 -13.95
CA ALA A 340 -3.23 -12.23 -13.43
C ALA A 340 -1.95 -12.46 -12.61
N LYS A 341 -1.10 -11.43 -12.53
CA LYS A 341 0.14 -11.44 -11.74
C LYS A 341 -0.18 -11.28 -10.24
N ILE A 342 -0.69 -12.35 -9.64
CA ILE A 342 -1.11 -12.41 -8.24
C ILE A 342 -0.21 -13.38 -7.47
N ASP A 343 0.37 -12.91 -6.37
CA ASP A 343 1.21 -13.70 -5.47
C ASP A 343 0.40 -14.32 -4.32
N TYR A 344 -0.52 -13.54 -3.76
CA TYR A 344 -1.35 -13.92 -2.60
C TYR A 344 -2.82 -13.56 -2.81
N ILE A 345 -3.67 -14.07 -1.94
CA ILE A 345 -5.02 -13.56 -1.75
C ILE A 345 -5.16 -13.11 -0.29
N HIS A 346 -6.04 -12.15 -0.01
CA HIS A 346 -6.21 -11.64 1.34
C HIS A 346 -7.67 -11.48 1.71
N THR A 347 -7.97 -11.63 2.99
CA THR A 347 -9.25 -11.20 3.54
C THR A 347 -9.13 -9.75 3.99
N SER A 348 -10.21 -8.99 3.84
CA SER A 348 -10.38 -7.64 4.36
C SER A 348 -11.66 -7.54 5.19
N GLY A 349 -11.78 -6.48 6.00
CA GLY A 349 -12.91 -6.28 6.91
C GLY A 349 -12.94 -7.27 8.09
N GLY A 350 -13.44 -6.82 9.24
CA GLY A 350 -13.53 -7.64 10.46
C GLY A 350 -14.52 -8.81 10.37
N LYS A 351 -14.85 -9.41 11.52
CA LYS A 351 -15.82 -10.52 11.66
C LYS A 351 -15.42 -11.85 11.00
N LEU A 352 -14.13 -12.05 10.76
CA LEU A 352 -13.64 -13.36 10.31
C LEU A 352 -13.83 -14.43 11.39
N ARG A 353 -14.07 -15.66 10.96
CA ARG A 353 -14.37 -16.82 11.81
C ARG A 353 -13.29 -17.89 11.66
N PRO A 354 -12.10 -17.72 12.28
CA PRO A 354 -11.05 -18.74 12.23
C PRO A 354 -11.40 -19.97 13.06
N ASP A 355 -12.46 -19.93 13.85
CA ASP A 355 -13.09 -21.06 14.53
C ASP A 355 -13.99 -21.91 13.60
N LEU A 356 -14.41 -21.36 12.45
CA LEU A 356 -15.23 -22.05 11.46
C LEU A 356 -14.44 -22.40 10.20
N ASN A 357 -14.88 -23.40 9.45
CA ASN A 357 -14.31 -23.68 8.11
C ASN A 357 -14.68 -22.60 7.07
N GLN A 358 -15.61 -21.71 7.40
CA GLN A 358 -16.04 -20.55 6.61
C GLN A 358 -15.24 -19.29 6.98
N ILE A 359 -15.01 -18.41 6.02
CA ILE A 359 -14.28 -17.15 6.22
C ILE A 359 -15.05 -16.23 7.17
N ARG A 360 -16.37 -16.09 6.93
CA ARG A 360 -17.34 -15.60 7.90
C ARG A 360 -18.51 -16.58 7.96
N GLU A 361 -19.35 -16.45 8.98
CA GLU A 361 -20.50 -17.32 9.16
C GLU A 361 -21.42 -17.30 7.92
N ASN A 362 -21.82 -18.49 7.45
CA ASN A 362 -22.65 -18.66 6.24
C ASN A 362 -22.04 -18.23 4.90
N GLU A 363 -20.73 -17.93 4.86
CA GLU A 363 -20.03 -17.53 3.64
C GLU A 363 -19.09 -18.65 3.12
N ILE A 364 -18.28 -18.33 2.09
CA ILE A 364 -17.36 -19.30 1.47
C ILE A 364 -16.28 -19.80 2.44
N LYS A 365 -15.76 -21.01 2.16
CA LYS A 365 -14.77 -21.69 2.99
C LYS A 365 -13.34 -21.20 2.72
N TRP A 366 -12.49 -21.14 3.76
CA TRP A 366 -11.06 -20.83 3.63
C TRP A 366 -10.38 -21.77 2.62
N LYS A 367 -10.61 -23.08 2.81
CA LYS A 367 -10.11 -24.16 1.97
C LYS A 367 -10.53 -24.04 0.50
N PHE A 368 -11.76 -23.57 0.28
CA PHE A 368 -12.28 -23.39 -1.06
C PHE A 368 -11.48 -22.32 -1.80
N MET A 369 -11.15 -21.20 -1.14
CA MET A 369 -10.39 -20.13 -1.76
C MET A 369 -8.95 -20.52 -2.12
N SER A 370 -8.23 -21.19 -1.21
CA SER A 370 -6.88 -21.67 -1.55
C SER A 370 -6.89 -22.73 -2.66
N ASN A 371 -7.92 -23.59 -2.70
CA ASN A 371 -8.07 -24.59 -3.76
C ASN A 371 -8.50 -24.00 -5.10
N LEU A 372 -9.37 -22.98 -5.12
CA LEU A 372 -9.79 -22.30 -6.33
C LEU A 372 -8.62 -21.53 -6.95
N THR A 373 -7.96 -20.71 -6.14
CA THR A 373 -6.95 -19.77 -6.61
C THR A 373 -5.56 -20.37 -6.76
N LYS A 374 -5.30 -21.48 -6.06
CA LYS A 374 -3.94 -22.04 -5.87
C LYS A 374 -2.98 -20.99 -5.27
N LYS A 375 -3.49 -20.07 -4.46
CA LYS A 375 -2.72 -19.02 -3.76
C LYS A 375 -2.82 -19.19 -2.25
N TYR A 376 -1.79 -18.70 -1.56
CA TYR A 376 -1.79 -18.60 -0.11
C TYR A 376 -2.60 -17.40 0.36
N ILE A 377 -3.18 -17.52 1.56
CA ILE A 377 -4.06 -16.53 2.16
C ILE A 377 -3.30 -15.69 3.21
N ILE A 378 -3.44 -14.36 3.11
CA ILE A 378 -3.12 -13.39 4.15
C ILE A 378 -4.43 -13.04 4.87
N ALA A 379 -4.61 -13.57 6.07
CA ALA A 379 -5.79 -13.30 6.89
C ALA A 379 -5.67 -11.95 7.59
N ASN A 380 -6.80 -11.29 7.82
CA ASN A 380 -6.88 -10.03 8.56
C ASN A 380 -7.81 -10.22 9.76
N CYS A 381 -7.29 -10.24 10.99
CA CYS A 381 -8.13 -10.53 12.15
C CYS A 381 -8.82 -9.32 12.78
N GLY A 382 -8.61 -8.10 12.29
CA GLY A 382 -9.19 -6.89 12.88
C GLY A 382 -8.57 -5.56 12.46
N HIS A 383 -7.65 -5.54 11.50
CA HIS A 383 -7.15 -4.30 10.90
C HIS A 383 -8.22 -3.68 10.00
N GLY A 384 -8.69 -2.48 10.37
CA GLY A 384 -9.76 -1.77 9.66
C GLY A 384 -11.19 -2.26 9.94
N GLY A 385 -11.44 -3.01 11.03
CA GLY A 385 -12.78 -3.54 11.34
C GLY A 385 -12.97 -4.04 12.77
N ASP A 386 -13.95 -4.93 12.97
CA ASP A 386 -14.27 -5.53 14.28
C ASP A 386 -13.08 -6.32 14.87
N LYS A 387 -12.75 -5.99 16.12
CA LYS A 387 -11.64 -6.51 16.93
C LYS A 387 -11.91 -7.91 17.48
N SER A 388 -13.17 -8.33 17.53
CA SER A 388 -13.62 -9.60 18.14
C SER A 388 -13.00 -10.84 17.49
N SER A 389 -12.68 -10.76 16.20
CA SER A 389 -12.16 -11.89 15.41
C SER A 389 -10.73 -12.32 15.76
N CYS A 390 -9.90 -11.44 16.34
CA CYS A 390 -8.52 -11.79 16.68
C CYS A 390 -8.42 -12.83 17.81
N ASN A 391 -9.38 -12.87 18.74
CA ASN A 391 -9.34 -13.80 19.88
C ASN A 391 -9.43 -15.27 19.45
N ALA A 392 -10.25 -15.57 18.44
CA ALA A 392 -10.42 -16.92 17.94
C ALA A 392 -9.14 -17.47 17.26
N TRP A 393 -8.22 -16.61 16.82
CA TRP A 393 -6.91 -16.99 16.32
C TRP A 393 -5.91 -17.38 17.42
N ALA A 394 -6.16 -17.00 18.69
CA ALA A 394 -5.30 -17.39 19.81
C ALA A 394 -5.39 -18.89 20.13
N ASN A 395 -6.46 -19.56 19.67
CA ASN A 395 -6.64 -20.99 19.84
C ASN A 395 -5.77 -21.78 18.82
N GLN A 396 -4.91 -22.67 19.33
CA GLN A 396 -3.96 -23.44 18.50
C GLN A 396 -4.65 -24.38 17.49
N TYR A 397 -5.80 -24.95 17.85
CA TYR A 397 -6.58 -25.83 16.96
C TYR A 397 -7.13 -25.03 15.76
N ASN A 398 -7.72 -23.87 16.01
CA ASN A 398 -8.17 -22.95 14.97
C ASN A 398 -7.02 -22.54 14.05
N LEU A 399 -5.87 -22.17 14.63
CA LEU A 399 -4.67 -21.78 13.90
C LEU A 399 -4.20 -22.89 12.94
N ASN A 400 -4.07 -24.12 13.45
CA ASN A 400 -3.63 -25.27 12.66
C ASN A 400 -4.62 -25.58 11.52
N ASN A 401 -5.93 -25.49 11.78
CA ASN A 401 -6.95 -25.68 10.76
C ASN A 401 -6.85 -24.65 9.63
N ARG A 402 -6.70 -23.37 9.98
CA ARG A 402 -6.60 -22.29 8.97
C ARG A 402 -5.28 -22.34 8.20
N ILE A 403 -4.18 -22.75 8.84
CA ILE A 403 -2.93 -23.08 8.17
C ILE A 403 -3.15 -24.20 7.14
N ASN A 404 -3.82 -25.29 7.54
CA ASN A 404 -4.18 -26.39 6.63
C ASN A 404 -5.15 -25.97 5.51
N ASP A 405 -5.89 -24.88 5.70
CA ASP A 405 -6.76 -24.27 4.72
C ASP A 405 -6.05 -23.30 3.76
N GLY A 406 -4.75 -23.04 3.95
CA GLY A 406 -3.94 -22.21 3.06
C GLY A 406 -3.50 -20.86 3.64
N VAL A 407 -3.81 -20.57 4.91
CA VAL A 407 -3.40 -19.31 5.57
C VAL A 407 -1.92 -19.37 5.94
N ILE A 408 -1.14 -18.38 5.46
CA ILE A 408 0.30 -18.27 5.77
C ILE A 408 0.67 -17.04 6.57
N ALA A 409 -0.25 -16.07 6.65
CA ALA A 409 -0.02 -14.82 7.34
C ALA A 409 -1.31 -14.34 8.00
N ILE A 410 -1.18 -13.68 9.16
CA ILE A 410 -2.28 -13.04 9.87
C ILE A 410 -1.86 -11.63 10.24
N THR A 411 -2.64 -10.63 9.81
CA THR A 411 -2.49 -9.24 10.24
C THR A 411 -3.31 -9.05 11.51
N VAL A 412 -2.66 -8.65 12.60
CA VAL A 412 -3.31 -8.35 13.88
C VAL A 412 -3.36 -6.85 14.13
N LEU A 413 -4.42 -6.43 14.81
CA LEU A 413 -4.51 -5.08 15.32
C LEU A 413 -3.58 -4.90 16.53
N SER A 414 -2.93 -3.73 16.64
CA SER A 414 -2.10 -3.39 17.79
C SER A 414 -2.83 -3.60 19.12
N GLY A 415 -2.18 -4.28 20.06
CA GLY A 415 -2.63 -4.46 21.45
C GLY A 415 -3.63 -5.61 21.73
N ASN A 416 -4.24 -6.23 20.71
CA ASN A 416 -5.47 -7.01 20.96
C ASN A 416 -5.36 -8.53 21.06
N ALA A 417 -4.27 -9.18 20.62
CA ALA A 417 -4.19 -10.64 20.73
C ALA A 417 -2.76 -11.18 20.77
N ASN A 418 -2.48 -12.02 21.76
CA ASN A 418 -1.29 -12.86 21.80
C ASN A 418 -1.54 -14.11 20.95
N ILE A 419 -1.38 -14.00 19.63
CA ILE A 419 -1.49 -15.16 18.74
C ILE A 419 -0.26 -16.05 18.98
N PRO A 420 -0.43 -17.30 19.47
CA PRO A 420 0.70 -18.19 19.66
C PRO A 420 1.32 -18.47 18.29
N ARG A 421 2.65 -18.47 18.23
CA ARG A 421 3.29 -19.08 17.07
C ARG A 421 3.01 -20.58 17.15
N PRO A 422 2.64 -21.25 16.04
CA PRO A 422 2.39 -22.67 16.07
C PRO A 422 3.58 -23.37 16.72
N ALA A 423 3.35 -24.17 17.75
CA ALA A 423 4.36 -25.10 18.19
C ALA A 423 4.61 -26.02 16.99
N PHE A 424 5.83 -26.00 16.44
CA PHE A 424 6.21 -26.89 15.33
C PHE A 424 6.16 -28.38 15.72
N ASN A 425 5.80 -28.67 16.96
CA ASN A 425 5.58 -29.99 17.49
C ASN A 425 4.17 -30.47 17.13
N CYS A 426 3.99 -31.01 15.92
CA CYS A 426 3.12 -32.18 15.80
C CYS A 426 3.89 -33.37 16.41
N SER A 427 4.17 -33.31 17.72
CA SER A 427 4.60 -34.46 18.53
C SER A 427 3.34 -35.02 19.18
N HIS A 428 2.48 -35.62 18.38
CA HIS A 428 1.49 -36.55 18.90
C HIS A 428 1.90 -37.93 18.41
N THR A 429 2.63 -38.63 19.28
CA THR A 429 2.59 -40.09 19.32
C THR A 429 1.17 -40.50 19.68
N PHE A 430 0.45 -41.03 18.69
CA PHE A 430 -0.46 -42.17 18.81
C PHE A 430 -0.43 -42.95 17.50
#